data_AF-A0A8J7CB71-F1
#
_entry.id   AF-A0A8J7CB71-F1
#
_cell.length_a   1.000
_cell.length_b   1.000
_cell.length_c   1.000
_cell.angle_alpha   90.00
_cell.angle_beta   90.00
_cell.angle_gamma   90.00
#
_symmetry.space_group_name_H-M   'P 1'
#
loop_
_entity.id
_entity.type
_entity.pdbx_description
1 polymer ?
#
loop_
_entity_poly.entity_id
_entity_poly.type
_entity_poly.pdbx_seq_one_letter_code
_entity_poly.pdbx_strand_id
1 'polypeptide(L)'
;EAYRVICSALVRAARTLDIDAELTGGDVNLQLPSPKTTIPCFEAPAGGEVVVGGRKLVGSAMRAHAGAILQHGAILLDWDGRLQAGAMGLDDDASLRPQVTTLRDELGRELPRAVFEKNLIEAFGSELGVEFKTEQPSDAERAREQELVGSFAIDG
;
A
#
# COMPACT_ATOMS: atom_id res chain seq x y z
N GLU A 1 16.52 0.08 -2.06
CA GLU A 1 16.71 1.00 -0.92
C GLU A 1 15.49 1.87 -0.69
N ALA A 2 15.14 2.79 -1.60
CA ALA A 2 13.97 3.68 -1.46
C ALA A 2 12.65 2.96 -1.09
N TYR A 3 12.35 1.82 -1.71
CA TYR A 3 11.15 1.03 -1.38
C TYR A 3 11.11 0.64 0.11
N ARG A 4 12.23 0.13 0.64
CA ARG A 4 12.30 -0.26 2.06
C ARG A 4 12.24 0.94 2.99
N VAL A 5 12.78 2.10 2.61
CA VAL A 5 12.67 3.34 3.40
C VAL A 5 11.21 3.79 3.51
N ILE A 6 10.47 3.81 2.41
CA ILE A 6 9.05 4.17 2.42
C ILE A 6 8.22 3.13 3.19
N CYS A 7 8.49 1.84 3.01
CA CYS A 7 7.82 0.79 3.80
C CYS A 7 8.20 0.83 5.29
N SER A 8 9.43 1.25 5.64
CA SER A 8 9.85 1.46 7.04
C SER A 8 9.03 2.55 7.71
N ALA A 9 8.73 3.65 7.00
CA ALA A 9 7.83 4.68 7.50
C ALA A 9 6.41 4.14 7.77
N LEU A 10 5.90 3.27 6.90
CA LEU A 10 4.61 2.59 7.09
C LEU A 10 4.62 1.66 8.31
N VAL A 11 5.67 0.86 8.48
CA VAL A 11 5.88 0.02 9.67
C VAL A 11 5.91 0.87 10.93
N ARG A 12 6.65 1.98 10.91
CA ARG A 12 6.73 2.91 12.03
C ARG A 12 5.36 3.50 12.37
N ALA A 13 4.57 3.92 11.38
CA ALA A 13 3.22 4.45 11.59
C ALA A 13 2.26 3.41 12.20
N ALA A 14 2.40 2.13 11.84
CA ALA A 14 1.61 1.06 12.45
C ALA A 14 2.06 0.79 13.90
N ARG A 15 3.38 0.79 14.17
CA ARG A 15 3.93 0.57 15.52
C ARG A 15 3.57 1.66 16.52
N THR A 16 3.35 2.91 16.09
CA THR A 16 2.85 3.97 16.99
C THR A 16 1.40 3.75 17.44
N LEU A 17 0.70 2.78 16.84
CA LEU A 17 -0.63 2.33 17.22
C LEU A 17 -0.60 0.97 17.96
N ASP A 18 0.56 0.56 18.46
CA ASP A 18 0.78 -0.74 19.11
C ASP A 18 0.54 -1.96 18.21
N ILE A 19 0.63 -1.78 16.88
CA ILE A 19 0.57 -2.88 15.91
C ILE A 19 2.00 -3.36 15.65
N ASP A 20 2.26 -4.65 15.86
CA ASP A 20 3.59 -5.27 15.63
C ASP A 20 3.87 -5.52 14.14
N ALA A 21 3.86 -4.44 13.36
CA ALA A 21 4.16 -4.49 11.93
C ALA A 21 5.65 -4.68 11.69
N GLU A 22 5.98 -5.38 10.60
CA GLU A 22 7.35 -5.61 10.15
C GLU A 22 7.44 -5.63 8.62
N LEU A 23 8.67 -5.59 8.10
CA LEU A 23 8.95 -5.84 6.70
C LEU A 23 9.27 -7.31 6.50
N THR A 24 8.70 -7.91 5.47
CA THR A 24 9.09 -9.25 5.05
C THR A 24 10.55 -9.27 4.61
N GLY A 25 11.24 -10.37 4.94
CA GLY A 25 12.58 -10.66 4.42
C GLY A 25 12.56 -10.92 2.91
N GLY A 26 13.75 -10.99 2.31
CA GLY A 26 13.92 -11.26 0.89
C GLY A 26 14.07 -10.01 0.02
N ASP A 27 14.32 -10.25 -1.26
CA ASP A 27 14.58 -9.18 -2.22
C ASP A 27 13.27 -8.53 -2.70
N VAL A 28 13.30 -7.20 -2.79
CA VAL A 28 12.21 -6.40 -3.35
C VAL A 28 12.11 -6.70 -4.85
N ASN A 29 11.04 -7.35 -5.29
CA ASN A 29 10.82 -7.54 -6.71
C ASN A 29 10.20 -6.27 -7.33
N LEU A 30 11.04 -5.42 -7.89
CA LEU A 30 10.63 -4.20 -8.59
C LEU A 30 10.16 -4.46 -10.04
N GLN A 31 10.19 -5.72 -10.50
CA GLN A 31 9.67 -6.07 -11.82
C GLN A 31 8.16 -6.26 -11.73
N LEU A 32 7.42 -5.45 -12.50
CA LEU A 32 5.99 -5.66 -12.71
C LEU A 32 5.77 -7.05 -13.34
N PRO A 33 4.84 -7.86 -12.80
CA PRO A 33 4.33 -9.00 -13.53
C PRO A 33 3.83 -8.53 -14.91
N SER A 34 4.07 -9.32 -15.94
CA SER A 34 3.55 -9.04 -17.29
C SER A 34 2.01 -8.85 -17.21
N PRO A 35 1.35 -8.05 -18.07
CA PRO A 35 -0.11 -7.89 -18.04
C PRO A 35 -0.91 -9.21 -18.19
N LYS A 36 -0.24 -10.33 -18.51
CA LYS A 36 -0.81 -11.69 -18.58
C LYS A 36 -0.65 -12.52 -17.30
N THR A 37 0.05 -12.05 -16.29
CA THR A 37 0.23 -12.79 -15.03
C THR A 37 -0.83 -12.39 -14.02
N THR A 38 -1.78 -13.29 -13.81
CA THR A 38 -2.78 -13.29 -12.72
C THR A 38 -2.17 -13.74 -11.40
N ILE A 39 -0.92 -13.36 -11.08
CA ILE A 39 -0.40 -13.63 -9.74
C ILE A 39 -1.09 -12.62 -8.83
N PRO A 40 -2.01 -13.04 -7.95
CA PRO A 40 -2.71 -12.11 -7.10
C PRO A 40 -1.71 -11.48 -6.15
N CYS A 41 -1.75 -10.16 -6.01
CA CYS A 41 -0.96 -9.38 -5.05
C CYS A 41 -1.14 -9.82 -3.57
N PHE A 42 -1.82 -10.92 -3.28
CA PHE A 42 -2.17 -11.39 -1.93
C PHE A 42 -1.91 -12.89 -1.66
N GLU A 43 -1.31 -13.65 -2.60
CA GLU A 43 -1.06 -15.08 -2.36
C GLU A 43 0.21 -15.37 -1.54
N ALA A 44 1.21 -14.48 -1.56
CA ALA A 44 2.38 -14.53 -0.69
C ALA A 44 3.01 -13.14 -0.56
N PRO A 45 3.56 -12.75 0.61
CA PRO A 45 4.22 -11.48 0.73
C PRO A 45 5.49 -11.40 -0.14
N ALA A 46 5.58 -10.43 -1.04
CA ALA A 46 6.83 -10.13 -1.75
C ALA A 46 7.85 -9.55 -0.75
N GLY A 47 9.15 -9.61 -1.08
CA GLY A 47 10.19 -9.07 -0.20
C GLY A 47 10.01 -7.56 0.03
N GLY A 48 10.09 -7.12 1.29
CA GLY A 48 9.94 -5.72 1.69
C GLY A 48 8.49 -5.23 1.85
N GLU A 49 7.50 -6.13 1.87
CA GLU A 49 6.11 -5.81 2.14
C GLU A 49 5.84 -5.61 3.64
N VAL A 50 4.82 -4.82 3.98
CA VAL A 50 4.42 -4.55 5.37
C VAL A 50 3.41 -5.61 5.83
N VAL A 51 3.81 -6.39 6.82
CA VAL A 51 3.03 -7.50 7.38
C VAL A 51 2.89 -7.39 8.90
N VAL A 52 1.92 -8.10 9.47
CA VAL A 52 1.77 -8.34 10.91
C VAL A 52 1.59 -9.85 11.11
N GLY A 53 2.51 -10.49 11.84
CA GLY A 53 2.49 -11.94 12.03
C GLY A 53 2.47 -12.73 10.71
N GLY A 54 3.17 -12.25 9.68
CA GLY A 54 3.19 -12.84 8.34
C GLY A 54 1.97 -12.56 7.46
N ARG A 55 0.97 -11.82 7.96
CA ARG A 55 -0.24 -11.42 7.21
C ARG A 55 -0.09 -10.01 6.65
N LYS A 56 -0.45 -9.82 5.39
CA LYS A 56 -0.31 -8.56 4.66
C LYS A 56 -1.26 -7.49 5.18
N LEU A 57 -0.70 -6.35 5.58
CA LEU A 57 -1.42 -5.15 5.99
C LEU A 57 -1.39 -4.06 4.91
N VAL A 58 -0.27 -3.95 4.18
CA VAL A 58 -0.11 -2.97 3.09
C VAL A 58 0.32 -3.67 1.82
N GLY A 59 -0.40 -3.42 0.72
CA GLY A 59 0.04 -3.72 -0.63
C GLY A 59 0.65 -2.48 -1.26
N SER A 60 1.90 -2.54 -1.72
CA SER A 60 2.55 -1.39 -2.36
C SER A 60 3.38 -1.80 -3.58
N ALA A 61 3.35 -0.95 -4.60
CA ALA A 61 4.13 -1.05 -5.82
C ALA A 61 4.99 0.21 -5.99
N MET A 62 6.15 0.06 -6.63
CA MET A 62 7.04 1.18 -6.96
C MET A 62 7.48 1.12 -8.42
N ARG A 63 7.53 2.29 -9.06
CA ARG A 63 8.19 2.51 -10.35
C ARG A 63 9.26 3.58 -10.18
N ALA A 64 10.47 3.30 -10.68
CA ALA A 64 11.55 4.29 -10.78
C ALA A 64 11.79 4.63 -12.26
N HIS A 65 11.83 5.92 -12.59
CA HIS A 65 12.05 6.37 -13.95
C HIS A 65 12.69 7.76 -13.97
N ALA A 66 13.74 7.93 -14.79
CA ALA A 66 14.40 9.22 -15.03
C ALA A 66 14.78 10.00 -13.75
N GLY A 67 15.28 9.30 -12.73
CA GLY A 67 15.69 9.92 -11.45
C GLY A 67 14.53 10.20 -10.48
N ALA A 68 13.29 9.90 -10.85
CA ALA A 68 12.11 10.00 -9.99
C ALA A 68 11.62 8.60 -9.58
N ILE A 69 10.93 8.55 -8.44
CA ILE A 69 10.24 7.36 -7.95
C ILE A 69 8.75 7.67 -7.71
N LEU A 70 7.89 6.72 -8.05
CA LEU A 70 6.50 6.69 -7.65
C LEU A 70 6.26 5.39 -6.88
N GLN A 71 6.01 5.50 -5.57
CA GLN A 71 5.48 4.41 -4.78
C GLN A 71 4.05 4.72 -4.41
N HIS A 72 3.15 3.76 -4.62
CA HIS A 72 1.76 3.85 -4.24
C HIS A 72 1.25 2.49 -3.77
N GLY A 73 0.04 2.44 -3.23
CA GLY A 73 -0.49 1.22 -2.65
C GLY A 73 -1.81 1.41 -1.94
N ALA A 74 -2.23 0.36 -1.26
CA ALA A 74 -3.40 0.33 -0.39
C ALA A 74 -2.99 -0.16 1.00
N ILE A 75 -3.45 0.56 2.02
CA ILE A 75 -3.38 0.15 3.42
C ILE A 75 -4.76 -0.37 3.80
N LEU A 76 -4.83 -1.58 4.32
CA LEU A 76 -6.10 -2.22 4.65
C LEU A 76 -6.63 -1.71 5.99
N LEU A 77 -7.51 -0.70 5.93
CA LEU A 77 -8.25 -0.24 7.11
C LEU A 77 -9.26 -1.31 7.56
N ASP A 78 -9.89 -1.94 6.57
CA ASP A 78 -10.86 -3.02 6.67
C ASP A 78 -10.80 -3.82 5.36
N TRP A 79 -11.41 -5.01 5.32
CA TRP A 79 -11.31 -5.91 4.18
C TRP A 79 -12.55 -6.82 4.02
N ASP A 80 -13.10 -6.84 2.80
CA ASP A 80 -14.14 -7.80 2.40
C ASP A 80 -13.51 -8.91 1.54
N GLY A 81 -13.20 -10.03 2.19
CA GLY A 81 -12.60 -11.18 1.53
C GLY A 81 -13.48 -11.80 0.46
N ARG A 82 -14.81 -11.81 0.63
CA ARG A 82 -15.74 -12.38 -0.36
C ARG A 82 -15.79 -11.52 -1.61
N LEU A 83 -15.79 -10.20 -1.45
CA LEU A 83 -15.72 -9.27 -2.58
C LEU A 83 -14.42 -9.47 -3.36
N GLN A 84 -13.28 -9.57 -2.66
CA GLN A 84 -11.99 -9.81 -3.31
C GLN A 84 -11.94 -11.17 -4.01
N ALA A 85 -12.41 -12.24 -3.35
CA ALA A 85 -12.50 -13.57 -3.93
C ALA A 85 -13.34 -13.56 -5.22
N GLY A 86 -14.51 -12.95 -5.20
CA GLY A 86 -15.38 -12.82 -6.38
C GLY A 86 -14.72 -12.03 -7.51
N ALA A 87 -14.03 -10.92 -7.20
CA ALA A 87 -13.30 -10.14 -8.20
C ALA A 87 -12.12 -10.91 -8.82
N MET A 88 -11.55 -11.87 -8.10
CA MET A 88 -10.48 -12.75 -8.55
C MET A 88 -10.98 -14.03 -9.24
N GLY A 89 -12.30 -14.30 -9.24
CA GLY A 89 -12.87 -15.54 -9.75
C GLY A 89 -12.63 -16.76 -8.85
N LEU A 90 -12.42 -16.55 -7.55
CA LEU A 90 -12.34 -17.60 -6.54
C LEU A 90 -13.74 -17.94 -6.01
N ASP A 91 -13.94 -19.20 -5.64
CA ASP A 91 -15.21 -19.69 -5.07
C ASP A 91 -15.51 -19.08 -3.69
N ASP A 92 -14.46 -18.89 -2.88
CA ASP A 92 -14.52 -18.29 -1.55
C ASP A 92 -13.20 -17.60 -1.18
N ASP A 93 -13.14 -17.04 0.04
CA ASP A 93 -12.00 -16.31 0.56
C ASP A 93 -11.12 -17.13 1.53
N ALA A 94 -11.33 -18.45 1.60
CA ALA A 94 -10.63 -19.30 2.56
C ALA A 94 -9.11 -19.31 2.35
N SER A 95 -8.65 -19.18 1.10
CA SER A 95 -7.23 -19.08 0.76
C SER A 95 -6.63 -17.69 1.06
N LEU A 96 -7.46 -16.64 1.08
CA LEU A 96 -7.02 -15.26 1.28
C LEU A 96 -6.93 -14.88 2.77
N ARG A 97 -7.87 -15.36 3.59
CA ARG A 97 -7.96 -15.02 5.03
C ARG A 97 -6.66 -15.24 5.82
N PRO A 98 -5.89 -16.33 5.60
CA PRO A 98 -4.63 -16.52 6.33
C PRO A 98 -3.53 -15.55 5.92
N GLN A 99 -3.66 -14.87 4.77
CA GLN A 99 -2.63 -14.02 4.17
C GLN A 99 -2.86 -12.53 4.42
N VAL A 100 -4.00 -12.14 4.96
CA VAL A 100 -4.43 -10.73 5.05
C VAL A 100 -4.74 -10.36 6.49
N THR A 101 -4.42 -9.12 6.85
CA THR A 101 -4.91 -8.47 8.07
C THR A 101 -5.27 -7.01 7.80
N THR A 102 -5.98 -6.39 8.72
CA THR A 102 -6.45 -5.01 8.62
C THR A 102 -6.11 -4.23 9.89
N LEU A 103 -6.10 -2.90 9.82
CA LEU A 103 -6.00 -2.08 11.02
C LEU A 103 -7.14 -2.38 12.01
N ARG A 104 -8.36 -2.65 11.53
CA ARG A 104 -9.49 -3.02 12.39
C ARG A 104 -9.19 -4.31 13.16
N ASP A 105 -8.68 -5.34 12.50
CA ASP A 105 -8.40 -6.64 13.11
C ASP A 105 -7.28 -6.53 14.16
N GLU A 106 -6.20 -5.82 13.84
CA GLU A 106 -5.06 -5.68 14.75
C GLU A 106 -5.38 -4.76 15.95
N LEU A 107 -6.26 -3.77 15.78
CA LEU A 107 -6.65 -2.84 16.86
C LEU A 107 -7.88 -3.32 17.65
N GLY A 108 -8.64 -4.29 17.13
CA GLY A 108 -9.94 -4.70 17.66
C GLY A 108 -11.01 -3.60 17.61
N ARG A 109 -10.79 -2.52 16.84
CA ARG A 109 -11.70 -1.37 16.73
C ARG A 109 -11.47 -0.61 15.44
N GLU A 110 -12.45 0.21 15.07
CA GLU A 110 -12.26 1.19 13.99
C GLU A 110 -11.30 2.30 14.40
N LEU A 111 -10.40 2.64 13.49
CA LEU A 111 -9.52 3.80 13.60
C LEU A 111 -10.03 4.90 12.66
N PRO A 112 -10.37 6.09 13.18
CA PRO A 112 -10.73 7.21 12.31
C PRO A 112 -9.59 7.53 11.34
N ARG A 113 -9.92 7.64 10.05
CA ARG A 113 -8.93 7.85 8.98
C ARG A 113 -7.97 9.02 9.26
N ALA A 114 -8.49 10.14 9.75
CA ALA A 114 -7.69 11.33 10.07
C ALA A 114 -6.61 11.06 11.14
N VAL A 115 -6.87 10.16 12.09
CA VAL A 115 -5.88 9.78 13.12
C VAL A 115 -4.73 9.02 12.46
N PHE A 116 -5.05 8.09 11.55
CA PHE A 116 -4.03 7.33 10.85
C PHE A 116 -3.24 8.18 9.85
N GLU A 117 -3.89 9.08 9.12
CA GLU A 117 -3.23 10.04 8.23
C GLU A 117 -2.22 10.91 8.97
N LYS A 118 -2.57 11.40 10.17
CA LYS A 118 -1.65 12.15 11.02
C LYS A 118 -0.42 11.30 11.40
N ASN A 119 -0.64 10.06 11.84
CA ASN A 119 0.46 9.14 12.19
C ASN A 119 1.36 8.84 11.00
N LEU A 120 0.80 8.69 9.80
CA LEU A 120 1.55 8.50 8.57
C LEU A 120 2.43 9.72 8.28
N ILE A 121 1.88 10.93 8.33
CA ILE A 121 2.63 12.17 8.08
C ILE A 121 3.83 12.28 9.05
N GLU A 122 3.60 12.04 10.34
CA GLU A 122 4.66 12.10 11.37
C GLU A 122 5.74 11.02 11.17
N ALA A 123 5.33 9.79 10.86
CA ALA A 123 6.25 8.67 10.63
C ALA A 123 7.08 8.89 9.36
N PHE A 124 6.46 9.30 8.25
CA PHE A 124 7.14 9.61 7.00
C PHE A 124 8.09 10.80 7.16
N GLY A 125 7.65 11.87 7.83
CA GLY A 125 8.51 13.03 8.06
C GLY A 125 9.75 12.67 8.86
N SER A 126 9.57 11.84 9.89
CA SER A 126 10.68 11.36 10.72
C SER A 126 11.61 10.39 9.99
N GLU A 127 11.09 9.50 9.13
CA GLU A 127 11.89 8.52 8.39
C GLU A 127 12.68 9.16 7.24
N LEU A 128 12.07 10.13 6.56
CA LEU A 128 12.67 10.83 5.42
C LEU A 128 13.49 12.06 5.84
N GLY A 129 13.37 12.51 7.09
CA GLY A 129 14.01 13.73 7.58
C GLY A 129 13.43 15.00 6.95
N VAL A 130 12.12 15.03 6.68
CA VAL A 130 11.42 16.13 6.01
C VAL A 130 10.19 16.58 6.79
N GLU A 131 9.76 17.81 6.53
CA GLU A 131 8.47 18.34 6.99
C GLU A 131 7.49 18.35 5.81
N PHE A 132 6.35 17.67 5.95
CA PHE A 132 5.28 17.71 4.96
C PHE A 132 4.44 18.97 5.13
N LYS A 133 4.14 19.64 4.01
CA LYS A 133 3.24 20.79 3.97
C LYS A 133 2.05 20.47 3.08
N THR A 134 0.87 20.89 3.51
CA THR A 134 -0.34 20.78 2.70
C THR A 134 -0.27 21.77 1.55
N GLU A 135 -0.31 21.26 0.33
CA GLU A 135 -0.36 22.05 -0.89
C GLU A 135 -1.44 21.48 -1.83
N GLN A 136 -1.89 22.32 -2.75
CA GLN A 136 -2.73 21.90 -3.87
C GLN A 136 -1.83 21.59 -5.07
N PRO A 137 -2.26 20.72 -6.00
CA PRO A 137 -1.56 20.56 -7.26
C PRO A 137 -1.32 21.92 -7.94
N SER A 138 -0.21 22.07 -8.64
CA SER A 138 0.09 23.22 -9.48
C SER A 138 -0.80 23.24 -10.74
N ASP A 139 -0.83 24.38 -11.44
CA ASP A 139 -1.54 24.48 -12.72
C ASP A 139 -0.95 23.53 -13.77
N ALA A 140 0.37 23.31 -13.74
CA ALA A 140 1.05 22.37 -14.62
C ALA A 140 0.66 20.91 -14.34
N GLU A 141 0.55 20.52 -13.07
CA GLU A 141 0.10 19.18 -12.69
C GLU A 141 -1.36 18.93 -13.07
N ARG A 142 -2.25 19.91 -12.85
CA ARG A 142 -3.65 19.84 -13.30
C ARG A 142 -3.77 19.73 -14.83
N ALA A 143 -3.02 20.53 -15.57
CA ALA A 143 -3.02 20.46 -17.03
C ALA A 143 -2.56 19.06 -17.50
N ARG A 144 -1.51 18.52 -16.85
CA ARG A 144 -1.00 17.19 -17.18
C ARG A 144 -1.98 16.07 -16.84
N GLU A 145 -2.71 16.18 -15.72
CA GLU A 145 -3.80 15.28 -15.37
C GLU A 145 -4.86 15.26 -16.49
N GLN A 146 -5.34 16.44 -16.92
CA GLN A 146 -6.37 16.55 -17.97
C GLN A 146 -5.94 15.93 -19.31
N GLU A 147 -4.68 16.09 -19.71
CA GLU A 147 -4.12 15.44 -20.90
C GLU A 147 -4.14 13.91 -20.81
N LEU A 148 -3.97 13.37 -19.60
CA LEU A 148 -3.84 11.94 -19.34
C LEU A 148 -5.18 11.25 -19.08
N VAL A 149 -6.22 11.95 -18.60
CA VAL A 149 -7.54 11.38 -18.26
C VAL A 149 -8.08 10.51 -19.40
N GLY A 150 -7.98 10.98 -20.65
CA GLY A 150 -8.46 10.21 -21.81
C GLY A 150 -7.70 8.90 -22.05
N SER A 151 -6.45 8.78 -21.61
CA SER A 151 -5.64 7.56 -21.74
C SER A 151 -5.93 6.51 -20.65
N PHE A 152 -6.62 6.91 -19.57
CA PHE A 152 -6.99 6.03 -18.46
C PHE A 152 -8.50 5.81 -18.34
N ALA A 153 -9.29 6.35 -19.27
CA ALA A 153 -10.70 6.06 -19.38
C ALA A 153 -10.88 4.57 -19.69
N ILE A 154 -11.65 3.87 -18.85
CA ILE A 154 -12.10 2.51 -19.14
C ILE A 154 -13.39 2.67 -19.94
N ASP A 155 -13.40 2.16 -21.18
CA ASP A 155 -14.62 2.04 -21.97
C ASP A 155 -15.61 1.18 -21.16
N GLY A 156 -16.76 1.78 -20.84
CA GLY A 156 -17.80 1.15 -20.02
C GLY A 156 -18.52 0.00 -20.72
#